data_AF-A0A831UUG4-F1
#
_entry.id   AF-A0A831UUG4-F1
#
_cell.length_a   1.000
_cell.length_b   1.000
_cell.length_c   1.000
_cell.angle_alpha   90.00
_cell.angle_beta   90.00
_cell.angle_gamma   90.00
#
_symmetry.space_group_name_H-M   'P 1'
#
loop_
_entity.id
_entity.type
_entity.pdbx_description
1 polymer ?
#
loop_
_entity_poly.entity_id
_entity_poly.type
_entity_poly.pdbx_seq_one_letter_code
_entity_poly.pdbx_strand_id
1 'polypeptide(L)'
;MTLREFVRSQMQAVFEALQQRQPPPVGDYDEQTLKECFRRATVQTGTTHYRPDSIILEFIFLEPSLGPAILCVRIPAPEPIVYMPVPDWVIQDVWQGEVTGSFRFASEAEALLKKFHNQVFSETNALHFDERPQLKHRE
;
A
#
# COMPACT_ATOMS: atom_id res chain seq x y z
N MET A 1 12.36 -4.59 -3.14
CA MET A 1 11.31 -4.57 -2.11
C MET A 1 10.25 -3.59 -2.57
N THR A 2 8.98 -3.98 -2.57
CA THR A 2 7.85 -3.11 -2.91
C THR A 2 7.38 -2.31 -1.69
N LEU A 3 6.60 -1.24 -1.90
CA LEU A 3 6.01 -0.49 -0.77
C LEU A 3 5.15 -1.40 0.13
N ARG A 4 4.41 -2.33 -0.47
CA ARG A 4 3.57 -3.29 0.26
C ARG A 4 4.38 -4.21 1.16
N GLU A 5 5.50 -4.74 0.66
CA GLU A 5 6.39 -5.60 1.44
C GLU A 5 7.04 -4.85 2.59
N PHE A 6 7.47 -3.61 2.34
CA PHE A 6 8.00 -2.72 3.36
C PHE A 6 6.97 -2.48 4.46
N VAL A 7 5.77 -1.97 4.12
CA VAL A 7 4.69 -1.68 5.08
C VAL A 7 4.35 -2.93 5.90
N ARG A 8 4.21 -4.10 5.26
CA ARG A 8 3.90 -5.35 5.96
C ARG A 8 4.98 -5.72 6.97
N SER A 9 6.25 -5.62 6.57
CA SER A 9 7.39 -5.93 7.45
C SER A 9 7.43 -4.96 8.64
N GLN A 10 7.25 -3.67 8.41
CA GLN A 10 7.23 -2.66 9.47
C GLN A 10 6.04 -2.84 10.42
N MET A 11 4.84 -3.07 9.87
CA MET A 11 3.62 -3.34 10.64
C MET A 11 3.79 -4.56 11.54
N GLN A 12 4.33 -5.65 11.01
CA GLN A 12 4.56 -6.87 11.77
C GLN A 12 5.54 -6.63 12.93
N ALA A 13 6.68 -6.00 12.66
CA ALA A 13 7.69 -5.72 13.68
C ALA A 13 7.14 -4.85 14.84
N VAL A 14 6.39 -3.80 14.51
CA VAL A 14 5.79 -2.93 15.54
C VAL A 14 4.67 -3.65 16.28
N PHE A 15 3.79 -4.38 15.57
CA PHE A 15 2.69 -5.11 16.19
C PHE A 15 3.18 -6.16 17.20
N GLU A 16 4.20 -6.94 16.84
CA GLU A 16 4.79 -7.96 17.71
C GLU A 16 5.41 -7.34 18.97
N ALA A 17 6.11 -6.22 18.84
CA ALA A 17 6.63 -5.48 20.00
C ALA A 17 5.51 -4.98 20.92
N LEU A 18 4.46 -4.37 20.35
CA LEU A 18 3.33 -3.86 21.12
C LEU A 18 2.54 -4.97 21.83
N GLN A 19 2.39 -6.14 21.20
CA GLN A 19 1.78 -7.32 21.84
C GLN A 19 2.58 -7.78 23.07
N GLN A 20 3.90 -7.64 23.04
CA GLN A 20 4.80 -7.94 24.15
C GLN A 20 4.93 -6.78 25.16
N ARG A 21 4.12 -5.72 25.01
CA ARG A 21 4.20 -4.47 25.79
C ARG A 21 5.58 -3.81 25.74
N GLN A 22 6.26 -3.92 24.61
CA GLN A 22 7.51 -3.25 24.32
C GLN A 22 7.28 -2.05 23.40
N PRO A 23 8.09 -0.99 23.52
CA PRO A 23 8.02 0.14 22.60
C PRO A 23 8.25 -0.30 21.14
N PRO A 24 7.64 0.40 20.15
CA PRO A 24 7.96 0.19 18.74
C PRO A 24 9.48 0.21 18.49
N PRO A 25 10.04 -0.80 17.81
CA PRO A 25 11.49 -0.88 17.58
C PRO A 25 11.98 0.10 16.50
N VAL A 26 11.05 0.68 15.76
CA VAL A 26 11.29 1.57 14.61
C VAL A 26 10.23 2.67 14.57
N GLY A 27 10.62 3.82 14.04
CA GLY A 27 9.74 4.97 13.83
C GLY A 27 9.56 5.85 15.06
N ASP A 28 8.93 7.00 14.83
CA ASP A 28 8.64 8.01 15.83
C ASP A 28 7.20 7.84 16.33
N TYR A 29 7.00 8.00 17.63
CA TYR A 29 5.70 7.93 18.28
C TYR A 29 5.69 8.80 19.55
N ASP A 30 4.49 9.16 20.03
CA ASP A 30 4.35 9.87 21.30
C ASP A 30 4.43 8.90 22.50
N GLU A 31 5.41 9.11 23.37
CA GLU A 31 5.62 8.29 24.56
C GLU A 31 4.46 8.37 25.55
N GLN A 32 3.78 9.52 25.66
CA GLN A 32 2.65 9.66 26.57
C GLN A 32 1.47 8.81 26.09
N THR A 33 1.18 8.87 24.80
CA THR A 33 0.19 8.01 24.13
C THR A 33 0.54 6.54 24.29
N LEU A 34 1.81 6.14 24.12
CA LEU A 34 2.24 4.75 24.31
C LEU A 34 1.94 4.25 25.74
N LYS A 35 2.29 5.05 26.76
CA LYS A 35 2.03 4.72 28.17
C LYS A 35 0.53 4.54 28.43
N GLU A 36 -0.30 5.40 27.85
CA GLU A 36 -1.75 5.32 27.98
C GLU A 36 -2.31 4.09 27.24
N CYS A 37 -1.81 3.79 26.04
CA CYS A 37 -2.17 2.59 25.27
C CYS A 37 -1.86 1.30 26.04
N PHE A 38 -0.71 1.20 26.71
CA PHE A 38 -0.33 0.01 27.49
C PHE A 38 -1.18 -0.26 28.74
N ARG A 39 -2.05 0.67 29.13
CA ARG A 39 -3.05 0.42 30.17
C ARG A 39 -4.22 -0.44 29.69
N ARG A 40 -4.32 -0.71 28.38
CA ARG A 40 -5.43 -1.41 27.74
C ARG A 40 -5.06 -2.87 27.42
N ALA A 41 -6.08 -3.74 27.35
CA ALA A 41 -5.86 -5.18 27.25
C ALA A 41 -5.36 -5.66 25.88
N THR A 42 -5.91 -5.15 24.78
CA THR A 42 -5.66 -5.71 23.44
C THR A 42 -5.24 -4.64 22.45
N VAL A 43 -4.32 -5.00 21.56
CA VAL A 43 -3.86 -4.18 20.42
C VAL A 43 -4.37 -4.79 19.12
N GLN A 44 -4.81 -3.93 18.21
CA GLN A 44 -5.23 -4.28 16.85
C GLN A 44 -4.55 -3.33 15.86
N THR A 45 -4.34 -3.79 14.63
CA THR A 45 -3.85 -2.93 13.54
C THR A 45 -4.98 -2.03 13.05
N GLY A 46 -4.70 -0.74 12.94
CA GLY A 46 -5.59 0.27 12.36
C GLY A 46 -5.26 0.59 10.91
N THR A 47 -5.52 1.84 10.52
CA THR A 47 -5.30 2.32 9.14
C THR A 47 -3.81 2.56 8.89
N THR A 48 -3.39 2.39 7.64
CA THR A 48 -2.08 2.85 7.16
C THR A 48 -2.26 4.12 6.35
N HIS A 49 -1.58 5.20 6.75
CA HIS A 49 -1.54 6.45 5.99
C HIS A 49 -0.21 6.61 5.30
N TYR A 50 -0.25 7.12 4.06
CA TYR A 50 0.94 7.33 3.25
C TYR A 50 1.25 8.83 3.17
N ARG A 51 2.52 9.17 3.38
CA ARG A 51 3.10 10.49 3.13
C ARG A 51 4.21 10.33 2.09
N PRO A 52 4.63 11.40 1.39
CA PRO A 52 5.69 11.30 0.39
C PRO A 52 7.01 10.71 0.92
N ASP A 53 7.30 10.88 2.21
CA ASP A 53 8.57 10.53 2.86
C ASP A 53 8.41 9.49 3.98
N SER A 54 7.20 9.04 4.27
CA SER A 54 6.92 8.22 5.46
C SER A 54 5.60 7.48 5.37
N ILE A 55 5.46 6.43 6.17
CA ILE A 55 4.19 5.76 6.45
C ILE A 55 3.80 6.01 7.90
N ILE A 56 2.50 6.14 8.17
CA ILE A 56 1.97 6.21 9.52
C ILE A 56 1.13 4.96 9.73
N LEU A 57 1.54 4.15 10.71
CA LEU A 57 0.84 2.94 11.09
C LEU A 57 0.03 3.23 12.36
N GLU A 58 -1.27 3.00 12.30
CA GLU A 58 -2.14 3.10 13.47
C GLU A 58 -2.24 1.76 14.20
N PHE A 59 -2.21 1.82 15.52
CA PHE A 59 -2.47 0.70 16.40
C PHE A 59 -3.56 1.08 17.39
N ILE A 60 -4.65 0.33 17.37
CA ILE A 60 -5.84 0.59 18.17
C ILE A 60 -5.78 -0.30 19.41
N PHE A 61 -5.76 0.33 20.57
CA PHE A 61 -5.80 -0.33 21.86
C PHE A 61 -7.21 -0.29 22.42
N LEU A 62 -7.75 -1.45 22.78
CA LEU A 62 -9.12 -1.59 23.27
C LEU A 62 -9.14 -2.12 24.70
N GLU A 63 -9.97 -1.46 25.52
CA GLU A 63 -10.29 -1.85 26.89
C GLU A 63 -11.73 -1.44 27.18
N PRO A 64 -12.64 -2.37 27.52
CA PRO A 64 -14.06 -2.05 27.75
C PRO A 64 -14.30 -0.94 28.77
N SER A 65 -13.42 -0.82 29.77
CA SER A 65 -13.54 0.15 30.85
C SER A 65 -12.92 1.54 30.55
N LEU A 66 -12.00 1.64 29.59
CA LEU A 66 -11.22 2.86 29.31
C LEU A 66 -11.45 3.45 27.90
N GLY A 67 -12.22 2.76 27.06
CA GLY A 67 -12.44 3.16 25.67
C GLY A 67 -11.19 2.96 24.77
N PRO A 68 -11.32 3.22 23.46
CA PRO A 68 -10.22 3.04 22.52
C PRO A 68 -9.14 4.12 22.71
N ALA A 69 -7.88 3.73 22.53
CA ALA A 69 -6.76 4.67 22.32
C ALA A 69 -6.00 4.28 21.05
N ILE A 70 -5.50 5.27 20.32
CA ILE A 70 -4.80 5.04 19.05
C ILE A 70 -3.36 5.51 19.22
N LEU A 71 -2.41 4.60 18.99
CA LEU A 71 -1.00 4.93 18.85
C LEU A 71 -0.67 5.04 17.36
N CYS A 72 -0.12 6.18 16.95
CA CYS A 72 0.40 6.37 15.61
C CYS A 72 1.93 6.24 15.63
N VAL A 73 2.46 5.39 14.77
CA VAL A 73 3.91 5.21 14.59
C VAL A 73 4.29 5.70 13.18
N ARG A 74 5.08 6.76 13.11
CA ARG A 74 5.60 7.32 11.85
C ARG A 74 6.92 6.64 11.50
N ILE A 75 6.98 5.98 10.35
CA ILE A 75 8.18 5.28 9.89
C ILE A 75 8.69 5.96 8.62
N PRO A 76 9.95 6.46 8.62
CA PRO A 76 10.57 7.01 7.43
C PRO A 76 10.59 6.00 6.29
N ALA A 77 10.21 6.44 5.09
CA ALA A 77 10.30 5.63 3.90
C ALA A 77 11.75 5.60 3.39
N PRO A 78 12.25 4.46 2.88
CA PRO A 78 13.61 4.35 2.34
C PRO A 78 13.79 5.12 1.03
N GLU A 79 12.68 5.42 0.34
CA GLU A 79 12.62 6.23 -0.87
C GLU A 79 11.24 6.90 -0.96
N PRO A 80 11.04 7.88 -1.87
CA PRO A 80 9.78 8.58 -1.98
C PRO A 80 8.60 7.66 -2.32
N ILE A 81 7.46 7.93 -1.69
CA ILE A 81 6.17 7.30 -1.97
C ILE A 81 5.39 8.19 -2.94
N VAL A 82 4.93 7.60 -4.03
CA VAL A 82 4.13 8.27 -5.06
C VAL A 82 2.75 7.62 -5.16
N TYR A 83 1.76 8.42 -5.54
CA TYR A 83 0.43 7.92 -5.90
C TYR A 83 0.39 7.70 -7.41
N MET A 84 0.13 6.47 -7.84
CA MET A 84 -0.13 6.13 -9.23
C MET A 84 -1.64 6.23 -9.48
N PRO A 85 -2.13 7.29 -10.15
CA PRO A 85 -3.53 7.41 -10.49
C PRO A 85 -3.93 6.36 -11.52
N VAL A 86 -5.23 6.06 -11.55
CA VAL A 86 -5.82 5.27 -12.63
C VAL A 86 -5.84 6.14 -13.89
N PRO A 87 -5.29 5.70 -15.02
CA PRO A 87 -5.35 6.48 -16.25
C PRO A 87 -6.79 6.71 -16.71
N ASP A 88 -7.09 7.90 -17.23
CA ASP A 88 -8.47 8.30 -17.60
C ASP A 88 -9.14 7.33 -18.58
N TRP A 89 -8.38 6.76 -19.52
CA TRP A 89 -8.89 5.79 -20.48
C TRP A 89 -9.35 4.48 -19.81
N VAL A 90 -8.76 4.08 -18.68
CA VAL A 90 -9.26 2.94 -17.88
C VAL A 90 -10.58 3.30 -17.21
N ILE A 91 -10.71 4.53 -16.71
CA ILE A 91 -11.93 4.99 -16.03
C ILE A 91 -13.11 5.00 -17.00
N GLN A 92 -12.88 5.38 -18.25
CA GLN A 92 -13.91 5.43 -19.30
C GLN A 92 -14.49 4.05 -19.63
N ASP A 93 -13.67 3.00 -19.57
CA ASP A 93 -14.07 1.65 -19.99
C ASP A 93 -14.65 0.80 -18.84
N VAL A 94 -14.53 1.24 -17.59
CA VAL A 94 -15.02 0.49 -16.43
C VAL A 94 -16.48 0.82 -16.14
N TRP A 95 -17.36 -0.16 -16.41
CA TRP A 95 -18.81 0.01 -16.31
C TRP A 95 -19.37 -0.20 -14.89
N GLN A 96 -18.65 -0.89 -14.00
CA GLN A 96 -19.03 -1.14 -12.60
C GLN A 96 -17.82 -1.22 -11.67
N GLY A 97 -17.92 -0.61 -10.50
CA GLY A 97 -16.91 -0.65 -9.42
C GLY A 97 -16.14 0.66 -9.24
N GLU A 98 -15.54 0.83 -8.07
CA GLU A 98 -14.64 1.95 -7.77
C GLU A 98 -13.20 1.55 -8.17
N VAL A 99 -12.62 2.25 -9.14
CA VAL A 99 -11.21 2.06 -9.52
C VAL A 99 -10.40 3.15 -8.84
N THR A 100 -9.59 2.76 -7.87
CA THR A 100 -8.72 3.69 -7.14
C THR A 100 -7.27 3.52 -7.56
N GLY A 101 -6.53 4.62 -7.56
CA GLY A 101 -5.08 4.58 -7.74
C GLY A 101 -4.38 3.92 -6.55
N SER A 102 -3.08 3.72 -6.68
CA SER A 102 -2.30 3.00 -5.66
C SER A 102 -1.03 3.74 -5.25
N PHE A 103 -0.67 3.64 -3.99
CA PHE A 103 0.63 4.12 -3.51
C PHE A 103 1.72 3.11 -3.86
N ARG A 104 2.88 3.63 -4.29
CA ARG A 104 4.07 2.86 -4.67
C ARG A 104 5.32 3.60 -4.23
N PHE A 105 6.42 2.87 -4.09
CA PHE A 105 7.73 3.53 -4.10
C PHE A 105 8.02 4.10 -5.50
N ALA A 106 8.80 5.17 -5.56
CA ALA A 106 9.16 5.82 -6.82
C ALA A 106 9.83 4.85 -7.79
N SER A 107 10.78 4.04 -7.31
CA SER A 107 11.45 3.01 -8.12
C SER A 107 10.49 1.94 -8.66
N GLU A 108 9.52 1.51 -7.84
CA GLU A 108 8.48 0.56 -8.23
C GLU A 108 7.57 1.16 -9.31
N ALA A 109 7.16 2.42 -9.14
CA ALA A 109 6.33 3.12 -10.11
C ALA A 109 7.05 3.30 -11.46
N GLU A 110 8.32 3.68 -11.44
CA GLU A 110 9.13 3.82 -12.67
C GLU A 110 9.23 2.50 -13.43
N ALA A 111 9.51 1.40 -12.71
CA ALA A 111 9.59 0.07 -13.31
C ALA A 111 8.25 -0.35 -13.96
N LEU A 112 7.13 -0.08 -13.30
CA LEU A 112 5.79 -0.36 -13.82
C LEU A 112 5.47 0.47 -15.07
N LEU A 113 5.76 1.77 -15.05
CA LEU A 113 5.53 2.66 -16.18
C LEU A 113 6.39 2.27 -17.38
N LYS A 114 7.67 1.93 -17.17
CA LYS A 114 8.57 1.46 -18.23
C LYS A 114 8.06 0.14 -18.83
N LYS A 115 7.62 -0.80 -17.99
CA LYS A 115 7.04 -2.06 -18.45
C LYS A 115 5.79 -1.82 -19.29
N PHE A 116 4.88 -0.97 -18.82
CA PHE A 116 3.66 -0.63 -19.54
C PHE A 116 3.96 0.06 -20.88
N HIS A 117 4.86 1.04 -20.89
CA HIS A 117 5.31 1.70 -22.12
C HIS A 117 5.83 0.68 -23.14
N ASN A 118 6.68 -0.26 -22.72
CA ASN A 118 7.18 -1.30 -23.60
C ASN A 118 6.08 -2.23 -24.10
N GLN A 119 5.09 -2.56 -23.28
CA GLN A 119 3.95 -3.39 -23.72
C GLN A 119 3.10 -2.69 -24.77
N VAL A 120 2.91 -1.37 -24.67
CA VAL A 120 2.07 -0.60 -25.60
C VAL A 120 2.81 -0.27 -26.91
N PHE A 121 4.09 0.10 -26.84
CA PHE A 121 4.83 0.68 -27.96
C PHE A 121 5.90 -0.25 -28.58
N SER A 122 5.96 -1.51 -28.18
CA SER A 122 6.80 -2.51 -28.84
C SER A 122 5.98 -3.50 -29.66
N GLU A 123 6.67 -4.33 -30.45
CA GLU A 123 6.07 -5.45 -31.18
C GLU A 123 5.32 -6.42 -30.27
N THR A 124 5.61 -6.44 -28.96
CA THR A 124 4.88 -7.20 -27.95
C THR A 124 3.39 -6.87 -27.92
N ASN A 125 3.00 -5.64 -28.29
CA ASN A 125 1.58 -5.24 -28.31
C ASN A 125 0.78 -6.07 -29.30
N ALA A 126 1.41 -6.56 -30.38
CA ALA A 126 0.75 -7.39 -31.39
C ALA A 126 0.10 -8.66 -30.79
N LEU A 127 0.61 -9.15 -29.66
CA LEU A 127 0.09 -10.32 -28.95
C LEU A 127 -1.31 -10.10 -28.34
N HIS A 128 -1.76 -8.86 -28.22
CA HIS A 128 -3.08 -8.51 -27.66
C HIS A 128 -4.17 -8.37 -28.73
N PHE A 129 -3.84 -8.51 -30.01
CA PHE A 129 -4.79 -8.44 -31.11
C PHE A 129 -5.12 -9.86 -31.61
N ASP A 130 -6.39 -10.13 -31.88
CA ASP A 130 -6.80 -11.40 -32.48
C ASP A 130 -6.08 -11.64 -33.81
N GLU A 131 -5.71 -12.90 -34.07
CA GLU A 131 -5.27 -13.29 -35.41
C GLU A 131 -6.37 -12.96 -36.43
N ARG A 132 -6.02 -12.27 -37.51
CA ARG A 132 -6.98 -11.96 -38.58
C ARG A 132 -7.68 -13.25 -39.02
N PRO A 133 -9.02 -13.30 -39.06
CA PRO A 133 -9.71 -14.47 -39.56
C PRO A 133 -9.25 -14.73 -41.00
N GLN A 134 -8.63 -15.89 -41.23
CA GLN A 134 -8.27 -16.30 -42.58
C GLN A 134 -9.57 -16.49 -43.36
N LEU A 135 -9.78 -15.67 -44.40
CA LEU A 135 -10.84 -15.88 -45.37
C LEU A 135 -10.60 -17.25 -46.01
N LYS A 136 -11.35 -18.27 -45.59
CA LYS A 136 -11.41 -19.55 -46.30
C LYS A 136 -12.01 -19.25 -47.68
N HIS A 137 -11.19 -19.29 -48.71
CA HIS A 137 -11.68 -19.39 -50.09
C HIS A 137 -12.60 -20.62 -50.15
N ARG A 138 -13.91 -20.38 -50.35
CA ARG A 138 -14.85 -21.44 -50.75
C ARG A 138 -14.57 -21.70 -52.23
N GLU A 139 -13.99 -22.86 -52.52
CA GLU A 139 -14.03 -23.50 -53.85
C GLU A 139 -15.45 -23.98 -54.19
#